data_AF-A0AAX4HRB9-F1
#
_entry.id   AF-A0AAX4HRB9-F1
#
_cell.length_a   1.000
_cell.length_b   1.000
_cell.length_c   1.000
_cell.angle_alpha   90.00
_cell.angle_beta   90.00
_cell.angle_gamma   90.00
#
_symmetry.space_group_name_H-M   'P 1'
#
loop_
_entity.id
_entity.type
_entity.pdbx_description
1 polymer ?
#
loop_
_entity_poly.entity_id
_entity_poly.type
_entity_poly.pdbx_seq_one_letter_code
_entity_poly.pdbx_strand_id
1 'polypeptide(L)'
;MTNQRILDVTLPLSPQNQIEYFKDKSILFRIDMANSRITPKQCFMTLSNMRIKAEIGNITPAVLEEYMTANFVIETTNLPQIIANIILGYKYQRMPYVDVESHFSLENYANFIVNHEEMIQQWCGLINSIPLYLIMSTNKIHSEDEIKQWKLDHPKVEGKIPNIGVNISQLLALPDFLSLFFDPTEMKTLLQHPYFPYYFDEYIYGGEKLINFLATEKHLSHFAYFSMGIMLQIKNGKIPMVETDDQKKPV
;
A
#
# COMPACT_ATOMS: atom_id res chain seq x y z
N MET A 1 19.85 12.33 13.44
CA MET A 1 18.45 12.61 13.82
C MET A 1 18.20 14.08 13.55
N THR A 2 17.50 14.39 12.47
CA THR A 2 17.05 15.76 12.21
C THR A 2 15.96 16.07 13.24
N ASN A 3 16.13 17.11 14.05
CA ASN A 3 15.10 17.57 14.99
C ASN A 3 13.90 18.09 14.18
N GLN A 4 13.01 17.18 13.77
CA GLN A 4 11.78 17.55 13.09
C GLN A 4 10.83 18.19 14.10
N ARG A 5 10.37 19.41 13.82
CA ARG A 5 9.41 20.11 14.67
C ARG A 5 8.06 19.40 14.59
N ILE A 6 7.52 19.00 15.74
CA ILE A 6 6.21 18.35 15.87
C ILE A 6 5.22 19.36 16.49
N LEU A 7 4.02 19.46 15.92
CA LEU A 7 2.93 20.27 16.45
C LEU A 7 1.68 19.40 16.68
N ASP A 8 1.23 19.34 17.93
CA ASP A 8 -0.04 18.71 18.29
C ASP A 8 -1.21 19.63 17.93
N VAL A 9 -2.17 19.12 17.16
CA VAL A 9 -3.27 19.91 16.59
C VAL A 9 -4.58 19.12 16.56
N THR A 10 -5.69 19.85 16.54
CA THR A 10 -7.01 19.32 16.17
C THR A 10 -7.43 19.85 14.81
N LEU A 11 -8.36 19.17 14.15
CA LEU A 11 -8.98 19.66 12.92
C LEU A 11 -10.40 20.22 13.15
N PRO A 12 -10.79 21.29 12.41
CA PRO A 12 -10.02 22.02 11.39
C PRO A 12 -8.81 22.78 11.95
N LEU A 13 -7.73 22.90 11.16
CA LEU A 13 -6.53 23.63 11.58
C LEU A 13 -6.85 25.10 11.84
N SER A 14 -6.29 25.66 12.92
CA SER A 14 -6.33 27.10 13.16
C SER A 14 -5.63 27.86 12.02
N PRO A 15 -6.02 29.12 11.72
CA PRO A 15 -5.36 29.92 10.71
C PRO A 15 -3.84 30.04 10.94
N GLN A 16 -3.42 30.13 12.20
CA GLN A 16 -2.02 30.18 12.58
C GLN A 16 -1.26 28.91 12.17
N ASN A 17 -1.81 27.72 12.46
CA ASN A 17 -1.19 26.45 12.10
C ASN A 17 -1.09 26.27 10.58
N GLN A 18 -2.10 26.74 9.83
CA GLN A 18 -2.06 26.73 8.37
C GLN A 18 -0.93 27.62 7.85
N ILE A 19 -0.82 28.86 8.35
CA ILE A 19 0.25 29.79 7.99
C ILE A 19 1.63 29.18 8.29
N GLU A 20 1.79 28.57 9.46
CA GLU A 20 3.05 27.90 9.83
C GLU A 20 3.39 26.76 8.88
N TYR A 21 2.42 25.93 8.49
CA TYR A 21 2.66 24.85 7.53
C TYR A 21 3.02 25.36 6.12
N PHE A 22 2.42 26.47 5.67
CA PHE A 22 2.77 27.04 4.38
C PHE A 22 4.14 27.73 4.38
N LYS A 23 4.62 28.19 5.56
CA LYS A 23 5.97 28.72 5.73
C LYS A 23 7.01 27.61 5.85
N ASP A 24 6.68 26.51 6.52
CA ASP A 24 7.59 25.40 6.78
C ASP A 24 6.88 24.05 6.55
N LYS A 25 7.18 23.43 5.40
CA LYS A 25 6.66 22.12 5.00
C LYS A 25 7.32 20.95 5.74
N SER A 26 8.36 21.20 6.55
CA SER A 26 9.04 20.16 7.32
C SER A 26 8.33 19.83 8.64
N ILE A 27 7.40 20.68 9.08
CA ILE A 27 6.61 20.46 10.30
C ILE A 27 5.81 19.17 10.16
N LEU A 28 5.91 18.30 11.18
CA LEU A 28 5.03 17.14 11.33
C LEU A 28 3.86 17.53 12.24
N PHE A 29 2.63 17.41 11.76
CA PHE A 29 1.46 17.55 12.61
C PHE A 29 1.09 16.23 13.26
N ARG A 30 0.89 16.23 14.58
CA ARG A 30 0.22 15.14 15.28
C ARG A 30 -1.23 15.52 15.50
N ILE A 31 -2.14 14.80 14.86
CA ILE A 31 -3.57 15.14 14.84
C ILE A 31 -4.28 14.34 15.91
N ASP A 32 -4.89 15.04 16.85
CA ASP A 32 -5.77 14.43 17.84
C ASP A 32 -7.16 14.20 17.24
N MET A 33 -7.45 12.97 16.81
CA MET A 33 -8.75 12.63 16.25
C MET A 33 -9.88 12.63 17.28
N ALA A 34 -9.62 12.36 18.55
CA ALA A 34 -10.66 12.32 19.58
C ALA A 34 -11.23 13.72 19.86
N ASN A 35 -10.37 14.74 19.82
CA ASN A 35 -10.76 16.14 20.07
C ASN A 35 -11.03 16.94 18.79
N SER A 36 -10.84 16.34 17.61
CA SER A 36 -11.17 16.96 16.33
C SER A 36 -12.68 16.98 16.10
N ARG A 37 -13.20 18.06 15.50
CA ARG A 37 -14.65 18.25 15.26
C ARG A 37 -15.12 17.68 13.93
N ILE A 38 -14.31 16.82 13.31
CA ILE A 38 -14.52 16.34 11.95
C ILE A 38 -14.39 14.82 11.90
N THR A 39 -15.02 14.21 10.90
CA THR A 39 -14.96 12.76 10.69
C THR A 39 -13.58 12.32 10.17
N PRO A 40 -13.23 11.02 10.27
CA PRO A 40 -12.00 10.49 9.65
C PRO A 40 -11.87 10.85 8.16
N LYS A 41 -12.97 10.73 7.41
CA LYS A 41 -13.04 11.13 6.00
C LYS A 41 -12.64 12.59 5.78
N GLN A 42 -13.25 13.49 6.54
CA GLN A 42 -12.96 14.92 6.45
C GLN A 42 -11.52 15.24 6.85
N CYS A 43 -10.99 14.52 7.85
CA CYS A 43 -9.58 14.63 8.27
C CYS A 43 -8.67 14.28 7.10
N PHE A 44 -8.81 13.08 6.56
CA PHE A 44 -7.93 12.62 5.49
C PHE A 44 -8.08 13.42 4.19
N MET A 45 -9.28 13.87 3.84
CA MET A 45 -9.48 14.81 2.74
C MET A 45 -8.71 16.11 2.96
N THR A 46 -8.74 16.64 4.18
CA THR A 46 -7.98 17.87 4.52
C THR A 46 -6.48 17.64 4.37
N LEU A 47 -5.96 16.52 4.89
CA LEU A 47 -4.53 16.19 4.78
C LEU A 47 -4.08 15.98 3.35
N SER A 48 -4.87 15.24 2.56
CA SER A 48 -4.60 15.00 1.13
C SER A 48 -4.59 16.31 0.34
N ASN A 49 -5.64 17.14 0.47
CA ASN A 49 -5.77 18.40 -0.28
C ASN A 49 -4.66 19.40 0.05
N MET A 50 -4.28 19.51 1.33
CA MET A 50 -3.20 20.38 1.76
C MET A 50 -1.81 19.75 1.60
N ARG A 51 -1.76 18.47 1.22
CA ARG A 51 -0.56 17.63 1.17
C ARG A 51 0.22 17.67 2.49
N ILE A 52 -0.49 17.55 3.61
CA ILE A 52 0.09 17.56 4.96
C ILE A 52 0.56 16.15 5.31
N LYS A 53 1.84 16.02 5.68
CA LYS A 53 2.35 14.84 6.37
C LYS A 53 1.98 14.89 7.85
N ALA A 54 1.35 13.84 8.36
CA ALA A 54 0.87 13.82 9.75
C ALA A 54 1.10 12.49 10.48
N GLU A 55 1.03 12.55 11.80
CA GLU A 55 0.81 11.41 12.69
C GLU A 55 -0.63 11.47 13.20
N ILE A 56 -1.35 10.34 13.20
CA ILE A 56 -2.73 10.29 13.65
C ILE A 56 -2.78 9.76 15.09
N GLY A 57 -3.18 10.59 16.04
CA GLY A 57 -3.44 10.19 17.43
C GLY A 57 -4.89 9.73 17.62
N ASN A 58 -5.13 8.98 18.71
CA ASN A 58 -6.45 8.45 19.09
C ASN A 58 -7.13 7.66 17.96
N ILE A 59 -6.42 6.65 17.46
CA ILE A 59 -6.88 5.83 16.32
C ILE A 59 -8.05 4.94 16.77
N THR A 60 -9.12 4.97 16.00
CA THR A 60 -10.30 4.11 16.18
C THR A 60 -10.44 3.16 14.98
N PRO A 61 -11.25 2.09 15.08
CA PRO A 61 -11.57 1.24 13.93
C PRO A 61 -12.03 2.03 12.69
N ALA A 62 -12.85 3.06 12.88
CA ALA A 62 -13.34 3.91 11.78
C ALA A 62 -12.21 4.72 11.09
N VAL A 63 -11.15 5.08 11.82
CA VAL A 63 -9.97 5.75 11.24
C VAL A 63 -9.21 4.78 10.33
N LEU A 64 -9.05 3.53 10.75
CA LEU A 64 -8.38 2.49 9.96
C LEU A 64 -9.20 2.12 8.73
N GLU A 65 -10.50 1.92 8.88
CA GLU A 65 -11.43 1.62 7.78
C GLU A 65 -11.40 2.72 6.72
N GLU A 66 -11.53 3.99 7.11
CA GLU A 66 -11.47 5.10 6.16
C GLU A 66 -10.09 5.16 5.47
N TYR A 67 -9.00 4.92 6.19
CA TYR A 67 -7.66 4.91 5.58
C TYR A 67 -7.51 3.80 4.55
N MET A 68 -8.03 2.61 4.87
CA MET A 68 -7.97 1.42 4.03
C MET A 68 -8.91 1.46 2.82
N THR A 69 -9.87 2.38 2.78
CA THR A 69 -10.85 2.52 1.68
C THR A 69 -10.75 3.85 0.93
N ALA A 70 -9.97 4.81 1.43
CA ALA A 70 -9.80 6.12 0.80
C ALA A 70 -9.23 6.02 -0.62
N ASN A 71 -9.87 6.72 -1.55
CA ASN A 71 -9.50 6.77 -2.96
C ASN A 71 -8.51 7.89 -3.30
N PHE A 72 -7.89 8.49 -2.29
CA PHE A 72 -6.83 9.48 -2.42
C PHE A 72 -5.67 9.12 -1.48
N VAL A 73 -4.47 9.54 -1.85
CA VAL A 73 -3.25 9.25 -1.09
C VAL A 73 -3.21 10.12 0.16
N ILE A 74 -2.93 9.50 1.30
CA ILE A 74 -2.85 10.15 2.60
C ILE A 74 -1.45 9.91 3.18
N GLU A 75 -0.69 10.98 3.36
CA GLU A 75 0.65 10.90 3.91
C GLU A 75 0.64 10.90 5.44
N THR A 76 0.67 9.70 6.02
CA THR A 76 0.82 9.53 7.47
C THR A 76 2.04 8.70 7.84
N THR A 77 2.60 8.94 9.02
CA THR A 77 3.78 8.22 9.51
C THR A 77 3.42 6.91 10.21
N ASN A 78 2.31 6.86 10.92
CA ASN A 78 1.97 5.74 11.79
C ASN A 78 0.91 4.78 11.21
N LEU A 79 -0.07 5.26 10.42
CA LEU A 79 -1.10 4.37 9.87
C LEU A 79 -0.56 3.25 8.96
N PRO A 80 0.39 3.49 8.01
CA PRO A 80 0.93 2.41 7.20
C PRO A 80 1.52 1.29 8.05
N GLN A 81 2.21 1.64 9.15
CA GLN A 81 2.84 0.69 10.06
C GLN A 81 1.81 -0.14 10.84
N ILE A 82 0.72 0.50 11.29
CA ILE A 82 -0.38 -0.19 11.96
C ILE A 82 -1.10 -1.13 10.98
N ILE A 83 -1.39 -0.66 9.77
CA ILE A 83 -1.96 -1.50 8.71
C ILE A 83 -1.03 -2.66 8.36
N ALA A 84 0.29 -2.43 8.30
CA ALA A 84 1.26 -3.50 8.07
C ALA A 84 1.19 -4.58 9.14
N ASN A 85 1.10 -4.18 10.42
CA ASN A 85 0.88 -5.11 11.51
C ASN A 85 -0.44 -5.87 11.34
N ILE A 86 -1.55 -5.20 10.99
CA ILE A 86 -2.86 -5.84 10.74
C ILE A 86 -2.76 -6.91 9.64
N ILE A 87 -2.16 -6.56 8.49
CA ILE A 87 -2.01 -7.47 7.34
C ILE A 87 -1.12 -8.67 7.70
N LEU A 88 0.04 -8.43 8.31
CA LEU A 88 0.99 -9.49 8.70
C LEU A 88 0.46 -10.31 9.88
N GLY A 89 -0.34 -9.73 10.76
CA GLY A 89 -0.99 -10.41 11.86
C GLY A 89 -2.11 -11.32 11.38
N TYR A 90 -2.90 -10.85 10.41
CA TYR A 90 -3.91 -11.69 9.74
C TYR A 90 -3.26 -12.87 9.02
N LYS A 91 -2.21 -12.62 8.21
CA LYS A 91 -1.60 -13.66 7.38
C LYS A 91 -0.69 -14.61 8.17
N TYR A 92 0.08 -14.10 9.13
CA TYR A 92 1.17 -14.83 9.79
C TYR A 92 1.24 -14.69 11.31
N GLN A 93 0.29 -13.97 11.94
CA GLN A 93 0.31 -13.68 13.38
C GLN A 93 1.58 -12.92 13.82
N ARG A 94 2.06 -11.97 13.00
CA ARG A 94 3.26 -11.14 13.26
C ARG A 94 2.95 -9.65 13.28
N MET A 95 3.67 -8.88 14.12
CA MET A 95 3.53 -7.41 14.25
C MET A 95 4.89 -6.71 14.39
N PRO A 96 5.67 -6.53 13.30
CA PRO A 96 7.07 -6.10 13.39
C PRO A 96 7.32 -4.58 13.41
N TYR A 97 6.32 -3.73 13.14
CA TYR A 97 6.57 -2.30 12.86
C TYR A 97 6.51 -1.39 14.09
N VAL A 98 5.32 -1.23 14.65
CA VAL A 98 5.08 -0.38 15.82
C VAL A 98 4.56 -1.22 16.96
N ASP A 99 4.82 -0.74 18.17
CA ASP A 99 4.04 -1.15 19.32
C ASP A 99 2.59 -0.74 19.07
N VAL A 100 1.75 -1.73 18.79
CA VAL A 100 0.34 -1.50 18.47
C VAL A 100 -0.35 -0.88 19.70
N GLU A 101 0.01 -1.32 20.90
CA GLU A 101 -0.61 -0.87 22.15
C GLU A 101 -0.43 0.62 22.43
N SER A 102 0.64 1.25 21.92
CA SER A 102 0.85 2.69 22.09
C SER A 102 -0.10 3.55 21.26
N HIS A 103 -0.82 2.96 20.30
CA HIS A 103 -1.70 3.70 19.37
C HIS A 103 -3.10 3.09 19.22
N PHE A 104 -3.26 1.79 19.46
CA PHE A 104 -4.46 1.01 19.22
C PHE A 104 -4.47 -0.22 20.16
N SER A 105 -5.46 -0.38 21.03
CA SER A 105 -5.44 -1.51 21.98
C SER A 105 -5.43 -2.87 21.26
N LEU A 106 -4.78 -3.89 21.83
CA LEU A 106 -4.75 -5.25 21.25
C LEU A 106 -6.15 -5.84 21.08
N GLU A 107 -7.09 -5.50 21.97
CA GLU A 107 -8.49 -5.89 21.83
C GLU A 107 -9.12 -5.27 20.58
N ASN A 108 -8.96 -3.95 20.39
CA ASN A 108 -9.47 -3.27 19.20
C ASN A 108 -8.78 -3.79 17.93
N TYR A 109 -7.50 -4.14 18.01
CA TYR A 109 -6.76 -4.79 16.94
C TYR A 109 -7.37 -6.14 16.53
N ALA A 110 -7.57 -7.04 17.49
CA ALA A 110 -8.14 -8.35 17.21
C ALA A 110 -9.57 -8.23 16.67
N ASN A 111 -10.38 -7.37 17.30
CA ASN A 111 -11.75 -7.08 16.85
C ASN A 111 -11.78 -6.46 15.45
N PHE A 112 -10.82 -5.59 15.11
CA PHE A 112 -10.75 -4.98 13.78
C PHE A 112 -10.52 -6.06 12.72
N ILE A 113 -9.59 -6.99 12.94
CA ILE A 113 -9.31 -8.09 12.01
C ILE A 113 -10.56 -8.93 11.77
N VAL A 114 -11.24 -9.34 12.84
CA VAL A 114 -12.44 -10.19 12.75
C VAL A 114 -13.57 -9.46 12.00
N ASN A 115 -13.80 -8.19 12.33
CA ASN A 115 -14.93 -7.43 11.77
C ASN A 115 -14.70 -6.95 10.33
N HIS A 116 -13.45 -6.93 9.85
CA HIS A 116 -13.08 -6.41 8.53
C HIS A 116 -12.27 -7.42 7.71
N GLU A 117 -12.47 -8.72 7.96
CA GLU A 117 -11.73 -9.78 7.29
C GLU A 117 -11.79 -9.66 5.76
N GLU A 118 -12.96 -9.38 5.19
CA GLU A 118 -13.12 -9.25 3.73
C GLU A 118 -12.23 -8.14 3.16
N MET A 119 -12.19 -6.96 3.80
CA MET A 119 -11.35 -5.85 3.37
C MET A 119 -9.86 -6.20 3.47
N ILE A 120 -9.47 -6.89 4.54
CA ILE A 120 -8.09 -7.34 4.75
C ILE A 120 -7.69 -8.37 3.70
N GLN A 121 -8.56 -9.34 3.39
CA GLN A 121 -8.36 -10.32 2.32
C GLN A 121 -8.21 -9.64 0.96
N GLN A 122 -9.02 -8.63 0.67
CA GLN A 122 -8.93 -7.83 -0.55
C GLN A 122 -7.58 -7.11 -0.65
N TRP A 123 -7.11 -6.48 0.44
CA TRP A 123 -5.77 -5.90 0.52
C TRP A 123 -4.67 -6.95 0.29
N CYS A 124 -4.74 -8.09 0.97
CA CYS A 124 -3.81 -9.21 0.77
C CYS A 124 -3.79 -9.69 -0.68
N GLY A 125 -4.96 -9.79 -1.33
CA GLY A 125 -5.10 -10.16 -2.73
C GLY A 125 -4.38 -9.17 -3.65
N LEU A 126 -4.61 -7.87 -3.45
CA LEU A 126 -3.93 -6.83 -4.23
C LEU A 126 -2.41 -6.85 -4.01
N ILE A 127 -1.95 -7.01 -2.76
CA ILE A 127 -0.53 -7.11 -2.44
C ILE A 127 0.06 -8.34 -3.13
N ASN A 128 -0.57 -9.52 -3.00
CA ASN A 128 -0.13 -10.78 -3.63
C ASN A 128 0.02 -10.67 -5.16
N SER A 129 -0.70 -9.76 -5.80
CA SER A 129 -0.62 -9.51 -7.25
C SER A 129 0.48 -8.52 -7.67
N ILE A 130 1.22 -7.91 -6.73
CA ILE A 130 2.32 -6.99 -7.03
C ILE A 130 3.48 -7.65 -7.77
N PRO A 131 3.98 -8.85 -7.39
CA PRO A 131 5.06 -9.49 -8.12
C PRO A 131 4.65 -9.79 -9.56
N LEU A 132 3.39 -10.17 -9.78
CA LEU A 132 2.83 -10.37 -11.10
C LEU A 132 2.85 -9.06 -11.90
N TYR A 133 2.34 -7.97 -11.34
CA TYR A 133 2.39 -6.65 -11.97
C TYR A 133 3.83 -6.21 -12.30
N LEU A 134 4.78 -6.47 -11.41
CA LEU A 134 6.19 -6.16 -11.61
C LEU A 134 6.78 -6.91 -12.81
N ILE A 135 6.51 -8.22 -12.92
CA ILE A 135 6.94 -9.03 -14.05
C ILE A 135 6.39 -8.44 -15.35
N MET A 136 5.08 -8.18 -15.38
CA MET A 136 4.40 -7.66 -16.57
C MET A 136 4.82 -6.23 -16.94
N SER A 137 5.31 -5.44 -15.98
CA SER A 137 5.78 -4.07 -16.23
C SER A 137 7.21 -4.00 -16.74
N THR A 138 7.92 -5.13 -16.82
CA THR A 138 9.31 -5.18 -17.30
C THR A 138 9.38 -5.57 -18.78
N ASN A 139 9.51 -4.57 -19.66
CA ASN A 139 9.62 -4.73 -21.12
C ASN A 139 10.90 -5.47 -21.60
N LYS A 140 11.72 -5.99 -20.68
CA LYS A 140 12.90 -6.81 -20.98
C LYS A 140 12.60 -8.31 -20.98
N ILE A 141 11.45 -8.72 -20.45
CA ILE A 141 11.07 -10.13 -20.33
C ILE A 141 10.02 -10.50 -21.38
N HIS A 142 9.05 -9.61 -21.62
CA HIS A 142 7.94 -9.84 -22.54
C HIS A 142 7.82 -8.70 -23.54
N SER A 143 7.46 -9.03 -24.77
CA SER A 143 7.01 -8.06 -25.78
C SER A 143 5.69 -7.42 -25.38
N GLU A 144 5.39 -6.24 -25.92
CA GLU A 144 4.12 -5.56 -25.64
C GLU A 144 2.89 -6.39 -26.02
N ASP A 145 2.98 -7.20 -27.08
CA ASP A 145 1.88 -8.04 -27.54
C ASP A 145 1.66 -9.25 -26.63
N GLU A 146 2.74 -9.87 -26.11
CA GLU A 146 2.64 -10.92 -25.09
C GLU A 146 2.00 -10.40 -23.80
N ILE A 147 2.37 -9.17 -23.37
CA ILE A 147 1.78 -8.54 -22.19
C ILE A 147 0.28 -8.26 -22.42
N LYS A 148 -0.09 -7.74 -23.59
CA LYS A 148 -1.50 -7.47 -23.93
C LYS A 148 -2.32 -8.76 -23.96
N GLN A 149 -1.80 -9.81 -24.60
CA GLN A 149 -2.50 -11.09 -24.71
C GLN A 149 -2.67 -11.75 -23.35
N TRP A 150 -1.61 -11.80 -22.55
CA TRP A 150 -1.70 -12.30 -21.16
C TRP A 150 -2.72 -11.50 -20.35
N LYS A 151 -2.70 -10.16 -20.47
CA LYS A 151 -3.69 -9.30 -19.82
C LYS A 151 -5.09 -9.59 -20.31
N LEU A 152 -5.34 -10.20 -21.47
CA LEU A 152 -6.67 -10.60 -21.89
C LEU A 152 -7.09 -11.93 -21.26
N ASP A 153 -6.16 -12.89 -21.22
CA ASP A 153 -6.44 -14.29 -20.87
C ASP A 153 -6.38 -14.56 -19.35
N HIS A 154 -5.68 -13.72 -18.59
CA HIS A 154 -5.46 -13.94 -17.16
C HIS A 154 -6.69 -13.58 -16.32
N PRO A 155 -6.97 -14.30 -15.21
CA PRO A 155 -8.04 -13.96 -14.29
C PRO A 155 -7.95 -12.50 -13.81
N LYS A 156 -9.04 -11.75 -13.96
CA LYS A 156 -9.14 -10.35 -13.52
C LYS A 156 -10.20 -10.21 -12.45
N VAL A 157 -9.99 -9.22 -11.59
CA VAL A 157 -11.07 -8.67 -10.80
C VAL A 157 -11.88 -7.71 -11.68
N GLU A 158 -13.00 -8.18 -12.23
CA GLU A 158 -13.90 -7.39 -13.10
C GLU A 158 -15.12 -6.81 -12.35
N GLY A 159 -15.69 -5.73 -12.88
CA GLY A 159 -17.04 -5.25 -12.55
C GLY A 159 -17.13 -4.26 -11.39
N LYS A 160 -16.68 -4.63 -10.18
CA LYS A 160 -16.71 -3.75 -9.00
C LYS A 160 -15.28 -3.46 -8.59
N ILE A 161 -14.90 -2.18 -8.61
CA ILE A 161 -13.66 -1.72 -7.97
C ILE A 161 -13.73 -2.25 -6.51
N PRO A 162 -12.81 -3.14 -6.10
CA PRO A 162 -12.73 -3.58 -4.72
C PRO A 162 -12.79 -2.40 -3.77
N ASN A 163 -13.32 -2.58 -2.56
CA ASN A 163 -13.33 -1.50 -1.57
C ASN A 163 -11.93 -1.36 -0.93
N ILE A 164 -10.90 -1.22 -1.77
CA ILE A 164 -9.50 -1.08 -1.40
C ILE A 164 -9.09 0.37 -1.75
N GLY A 165 -8.53 1.07 -0.78
CA GLY A 165 -8.01 2.41 -0.94
C GLY A 165 -6.64 2.43 -1.64
N VAL A 166 -6.27 3.59 -2.15
CA VAL A 166 -4.98 3.79 -2.85
C VAL A 166 -3.79 3.89 -1.89
N ASN A 167 -4.05 3.88 -0.58
CA ASN A 167 -3.03 3.96 0.47
C ASN A 167 -2.21 2.68 0.63
N ILE A 168 -2.54 1.60 -0.09
CA ILE A 168 -1.62 0.46 -0.26
C ILE A 168 -0.24 0.95 -0.72
N SER A 169 -0.17 1.99 -1.54
CA SER A 169 1.09 2.60 -1.96
C SER A 169 2.00 3.04 -0.79
N GLN A 170 1.42 3.53 0.31
CA GLN A 170 2.18 3.90 1.51
C GLN A 170 2.68 2.68 2.27
N LEU A 171 1.93 1.57 2.24
CA LEU A 171 2.33 0.30 2.81
C LEU A 171 3.54 -0.29 2.07
N LEU A 172 3.54 -0.22 0.74
CA LEU A 172 4.65 -0.68 -0.11
C LEU A 172 5.92 0.14 0.07
N ALA A 173 5.80 1.37 0.58
CA ALA A 173 6.93 2.24 0.91
C ALA A 173 7.69 1.79 2.15
N LEU A 174 7.05 1.01 3.03
CA LEU A 174 7.62 0.66 4.32
C LEU A 174 8.85 -0.22 4.16
N PRO A 175 9.90 0.00 4.99
CA PRO A 175 11.05 -0.88 5.02
C PRO A 175 10.63 -2.33 5.21
N ASP A 176 11.22 -3.22 4.41
CA ASP A 176 11.09 -4.68 4.48
C ASP A 176 9.68 -5.25 4.36
N PHE A 177 8.63 -4.44 4.13
CA PHE A 177 7.24 -4.91 4.14
C PHE A 177 7.00 -6.02 3.14
N LEU A 178 7.44 -5.82 1.90
CA LEU A 178 7.28 -6.82 0.85
C LEU A 178 8.07 -8.10 1.17
N SER A 179 9.26 -7.96 1.76
CA SER A 179 10.07 -9.11 2.19
C SER A 179 9.46 -9.88 3.36
N LEU A 180 8.75 -9.21 4.25
CA LEU A 180 8.03 -9.82 5.38
C LEU A 180 6.69 -10.42 4.94
N PHE A 181 6.06 -9.82 3.92
CA PHE A 181 4.76 -10.25 3.42
C PHE A 181 4.86 -11.46 2.48
N PHE A 182 5.87 -11.50 1.62
CA PHE A 182 6.05 -12.59 0.65
C PHE A 182 6.87 -13.74 1.22
N ASP A 183 6.23 -14.90 1.34
CA ASP A 183 6.95 -16.16 1.53
C ASP A 183 7.45 -16.66 0.15
N PRO A 184 8.77 -16.88 -0.04
CA PRO A 184 9.31 -17.43 -1.28
C PRO A 184 8.65 -18.74 -1.76
N THR A 185 8.06 -19.52 -0.85
CA THR A 185 7.35 -20.76 -1.18
C THR A 185 5.98 -20.51 -1.83
N GLU A 186 5.30 -19.41 -1.47
CA GLU A 186 4.03 -18.97 -2.08
C GLU A 186 4.24 -18.37 -3.48
N MET A 187 5.48 -17.99 -3.81
CA MET A 187 5.80 -17.38 -5.11
C MET A 187 5.61 -18.34 -6.30
N LYS A 188 5.44 -19.64 -6.05
CA LYS A 188 5.18 -20.63 -7.10
C LYS A 188 3.76 -20.53 -7.68
N THR A 189 2.82 -19.99 -6.92
CA THR A 189 1.41 -19.83 -7.34
C THR A 189 1.11 -18.41 -7.80
N LEU A 190 2.13 -17.57 -8.05
CA LEU A 190 1.95 -16.17 -8.46
C LEU A 190 1.05 -16.00 -9.68
N LEU A 191 1.20 -16.88 -10.68
CA LEU A 191 0.39 -16.88 -11.90
C LEU A 191 -1.06 -17.34 -11.68
N GLN A 192 -1.47 -17.60 -10.44
CA GLN A 192 -2.86 -17.94 -10.11
C GLN A 192 -3.58 -16.76 -9.44
N HIS A 193 -2.85 -15.73 -9.01
CA HIS A 193 -3.45 -14.55 -8.40
C HIS A 193 -4.11 -13.66 -9.45
N PRO A 194 -5.28 -13.09 -9.14
CA PRO A 194 -6.00 -12.25 -10.09
C PRO A 194 -5.24 -10.94 -10.35
N TYR A 195 -5.31 -10.45 -11.58
CA TYR A 195 -4.78 -9.14 -11.94
C TYR A 195 -5.78 -8.04 -11.53
N PHE A 196 -5.27 -6.90 -11.07
CA PHE A 196 -6.05 -5.76 -10.59
C PHE A 196 -5.83 -4.52 -11.48
N PRO A 197 -6.44 -4.45 -12.69
CA PRO A 197 -6.19 -3.37 -13.65
C PRO A 197 -6.39 -1.98 -13.07
N TYR A 198 -7.47 -1.78 -12.30
CA TYR A 198 -7.80 -0.49 -11.70
C TYR A 198 -6.66 0.05 -10.81
N TYR A 199 -5.98 -0.82 -10.05
CA TYR A 199 -4.91 -0.39 -9.14
C TYR A 199 -3.54 -0.29 -9.79
N PHE A 200 -3.36 -0.89 -10.96
CA PHE A 200 -2.07 -1.05 -11.60
C PHE A 200 -1.88 -0.14 -12.82
N ASP A 201 -2.95 0.05 -13.59
CA ASP A 201 -2.91 0.73 -14.89
C ASP A 201 -3.54 2.12 -14.87
N GLU A 202 -4.41 2.43 -13.89
CA GLU A 202 -5.09 3.72 -13.77
C GLU A 202 -4.27 4.79 -13.01
N TYR A 203 -4.58 6.05 -13.27
CA TYR A 203 -3.89 7.24 -12.72
C TYR A 203 -4.45 7.68 -11.35
N ILE A 204 -4.62 6.72 -10.43
CA ILE A 204 -5.32 6.95 -9.15
C ILE A 204 -4.38 7.36 -8.00
N TYR A 205 -3.07 7.32 -8.20
CA TYR A 205 -2.07 7.67 -7.17
C TYR A 205 -1.60 9.10 -7.35
N GLY A 206 -2.50 10.06 -7.12
CA GLY A 206 -2.18 11.48 -7.28
C GLY A 206 -1.97 11.90 -8.75
N GLY A 207 -2.65 11.22 -9.68
CA GLY A 207 -2.51 11.44 -11.12
C GLY A 207 -1.43 10.60 -11.79
N GLU A 208 -0.88 9.60 -11.09
CA GLU A 208 0.13 8.67 -11.59
C GLU A 208 -0.35 7.21 -11.51
N LYS A 209 0.25 6.35 -12.33
CA LYS A 209 0.14 4.88 -12.20
C LYS A 209 0.95 4.39 -10.99
N LEU A 210 0.64 3.20 -10.48
CA LEU A 210 1.32 2.65 -9.30
C LEU A 210 2.84 2.61 -9.48
N ILE A 211 3.34 2.09 -10.61
CA ILE A 211 4.79 1.98 -10.85
C ILE A 211 5.49 3.34 -10.83
N ASN A 212 4.88 4.38 -11.43
CA ASN A 212 5.44 5.73 -11.46
C ASN A 212 5.43 6.35 -10.07
N PHE A 213 4.35 6.14 -9.32
CA PHE A 213 4.23 6.62 -7.95
C PHE A 213 5.29 5.98 -7.04
N LEU A 214 5.51 4.67 -7.17
CA LEU A 214 6.53 3.94 -6.41
C LEU A 214 7.96 4.21 -6.88
N ALA A 215 8.16 4.70 -8.11
CA ALA A 215 9.46 5.10 -8.64
C ALA A 215 9.95 6.47 -8.08
N THR A 216 9.19 7.10 -7.19
CA THR A 216 9.61 8.33 -6.50
C THR A 216 10.64 8.05 -5.41
N GLU A 217 11.52 9.01 -5.11
CA GLU A 217 12.64 8.87 -4.15
C GLU A 217 12.21 8.30 -2.78
N LYS A 218 10.99 8.64 -2.33
CA LYS A 218 10.39 8.16 -1.07
C LYS A 218 10.10 6.64 -1.05
N HIS A 219 9.85 6.03 -2.20
CA HIS A 219 9.35 4.65 -2.33
C HIS A 219 10.35 3.73 -3.06
N LEU A 220 11.31 4.32 -3.79
CA LEU A 220 12.12 3.64 -4.79
C LEU A 220 13.05 2.57 -4.18
N SER A 221 13.70 2.82 -3.04
CA SER A 221 14.74 1.92 -2.54
C SER A 221 14.21 0.53 -2.19
N HIS A 222 13.20 0.43 -1.33
CA HIS A 222 12.64 -0.85 -0.89
C HIS A 222 11.94 -1.59 -2.02
N PHE A 223 11.16 -0.85 -2.83
CA PHE A 223 10.46 -1.43 -3.97
C PHE A 223 11.42 -1.93 -5.04
N ALA A 224 12.52 -1.22 -5.32
CA ALA A 224 13.54 -1.66 -6.26
C ALA A 224 14.28 -2.92 -5.78
N TYR A 225 14.63 -3.02 -4.49
CA TYR A 225 15.26 -4.22 -3.94
C TYR A 225 14.34 -5.44 -4.07
N PHE A 226 13.07 -5.29 -3.71
CA PHE A 226 12.09 -6.36 -3.87
C PHE A 226 11.96 -6.78 -5.34
N SER A 227 11.78 -5.80 -6.24
CA SER A 227 11.66 -6.05 -7.69
C SER A 227 12.88 -6.78 -8.24
N MET A 228 14.09 -6.37 -7.87
CA MET A 228 15.33 -7.05 -8.27
C MET A 228 15.39 -8.48 -7.74
N GLY A 229 14.93 -8.71 -6.50
CA GLY A 229 14.78 -10.04 -5.92
C GLY A 229 13.89 -10.94 -6.77
N ILE A 230 12.71 -10.46 -7.18
CA ILE A 230 11.80 -11.19 -8.07
C ILE A 230 12.47 -11.55 -9.40
N MET A 231 13.11 -10.56 -10.04
CA MET A 231 13.81 -10.76 -11.32
C MET A 231 14.92 -11.82 -11.22
N LEU A 232 15.65 -11.88 -10.11
CA LEU A 232 16.65 -12.91 -9.86
C LEU A 232 16.03 -14.30 -9.66
N GLN A 233 14.90 -14.40 -8.97
CA GLN A 233 14.21 -15.69 -8.80
C GLN A 233 13.70 -16.23 -10.14
N ILE A 234 13.20 -15.36 -11.02
CA ILE A 234 12.78 -15.71 -12.39
C ILE A 234 13.97 -16.19 -13.20
N LYS A 235 15.07 -15.43 -13.21
CA LYS A 235 16.31 -15.81 -13.92
C LYS A 235 16.83 -17.17 -13.47
N ASN A 236 16.65 -17.51 -12.19
CA ASN A 236 17.08 -18.79 -11.61
C ASN A 236 16.03 -19.91 -11.77
N GLY A 237 14.94 -19.70 -12.51
CA GLY A 237 13.90 -20.70 -12.76
C GLY A 237 13.06 -21.07 -11.53
N LYS A 238 13.09 -20.26 -10.47
CA LYS A 238 12.34 -20.52 -9.22
C LYS A 238 10.92 -19.98 -9.25
N ILE A 239 10.68 -18.93 -10.03
CA ILE A 239 9.35 -18.43 -10.38
C ILE A 239 9.14 -18.74 -11.86
N PRO A 240 8.05 -19.45 -12.23
CA PRO A 240 7.78 -19.73 -13.63
C PRO A 240 7.58 -18.42 -14.40
N MET A 241 8.20 -18.33 -15.57
CA MET A 241 7.81 -17.32 -16.56
C MET A 241 6.41 -17.67 -17.07
N VAL A 242 5.67 -16.67 -17.53
CA VAL A 242 4.55 -16.94 -18.43
C VAL A 242 5.16 -17.60 -19.67
N GLU A 243 4.95 -18.90 -19.85
CA GLU A 243 5.37 -19.60 -21.06
C GLU A 243 4.54 -19.06 -22.22
N THR A 244 5.19 -18.33 -23.13
CA THR A 244 4.60 -18.01 -24.42
C THR A 244 4.83 -19.21 -25.35
N ASP A 245 3.83 -19.54 -26.16
CA ASP A 245 3.77 -20.80 -26.92
C ASP A 245 4.99 -21.03 -27.86
N ASP A 246 5.82 -20.01 -28.09
CA ASP A 246 7.07 -20.09 -28.85
C ASP A 246 8.17 -20.94 -28.19
N GLN A 247 8.02 -21.36 -26.93
CA GLN A 247 8.96 -22.31 -26.29
C GLN A 247 8.61 -23.79 -26.48
N LYS A 248 7.47 -24.12 -27.09
CA LYS A 248 7.20 -25.50 -27.56
C LYS A 248 7.90 -25.74 -28.90
N LYS A 249 9.23 -25.89 -28.89
CA LYS A 249 9.89 -26.54 -30.03
C LYS A 249 9.46 -28.01 -30.04
N PRO A 250 8.85 -28.52 -31.13
CA PRO A 250 8.56 -29.93 -31.24
C PRO A 250 9.89 -30.70 -31.29
N VAL A 251 9.99 -31.73 -30.44
CA VAL A 251 11.01 -32.79 -30.52
C VAL A 251 10.69 -33.68 -31.70
#